data_AF-A0A6A0IHG1-F1
#
_entry.id   AF-A0A6A0IHG1-F1
#
_cell.length_a   1.000
_cell.length_b   1.000
_cell.length_c   1.000
_cell.angle_alpha   90.00
_cell.angle_beta   90.00
_cell.angle_gamma   90.00
#
_symmetry.space_group_name_H-M   'P 1'
#
loop_
_entity.id
_entity.type
_entity.pdbx_description
1 polymer ?
#
loop_
_entity_poly.entity_id
_entity_poly.type
_entity_poly.pdbx_seq_one_letter_code
_entity_poly.pdbx_strand_id
1 'polypeptide(L)'
;MTMKRETTSVGDRTAPVTVRMDLSPAVIISAVQRMKKADREVFLEELLAASSPRYLAGIREARAQYAAGKKHSHERLFGAPSI
;
A
#
# COMPACT_ATOMS: atom_id res chain seq x y z
N MET A 1 8.73 60.07 19.80
CA MET A 1 9.51 59.03 19.10
C MET A 1 8.67 57.76 19.11
N THR A 2 7.87 57.55 18.07
CA THR A 2 6.83 56.51 18.02
C THR A 2 7.42 55.26 17.38
N MET A 3 7.66 54.21 18.18
CA MET A 3 8.10 52.93 17.65
C MET A 3 6.90 52.19 17.05
N LYS A 4 6.89 52.04 15.72
CA LYS A 4 5.93 51.21 14.99
C LYS A 4 6.25 49.75 15.27
N ARG A 5 5.31 49.02 15.89
CA ARG A 5 5.41 47.56 15.98
C ARG A 5 5.07 47.00 14.60
N GLU A 6 6.05 46.40 13.94
CA GLU A 6 5.82 45.56 12.78
C GLU A 6 5.10 44.28 13.24
N THR A 7 3.85 44.16 12.85
CA THR A 7 3.07 42.94 12.97
C THR A 7 3.53 42.00 11.84
N THR A 8 4.45 41.08 12.14
CA THR A 8 4.71 39.95 11.25
C THR A 8 3.45 39.10 11.23
N SER A 9 2.75 39.11 10.11
CA SER A 9 1.52 38.34 9.95
C SER A 9 1.87 36.84 9.95
N VAL A 10 1.16 36.08 10.78
CA VAL A 10 1.20 34.61 10.78
C VAL A 10 0.36 34.15 9.59
N GLY A 11 0.87 34.41 8.39
CA GLY A 11 0.28 33.98 7.13
C GLY A 11 0.84 32.63 6.72
N ASP A 12 -0.06 31.66 6.55
CA ASP A 12 0.10 30.41 5.80
C ASP A 12 0.96 29.29 6.45
N ARG A 13 0.33 28.48 7.31
CA ARG A 13 0.84 27.16 7.72
C ARG A 13 0.14 26.00 6.99
N THR A 14 -0.48 26.28 5.86
CA THR A 14 -1.37 25.35 5.15
C THR A 14 -0.83 24.84 3.81
N ALA A 15 0.44 25.11 3.49
CA ALA A 15 1.10 24.48 2.37
C ALA A 15 1.62 23.07 2.78
N PRO A 16 1.31 22.01 2.01
CA PRO A 16 1.88 20.69 2.25
C PRO A 16 3.40 20.77 2.14
N VAL A 17 4.10 20.36 3.20
CA VAL A 17 5.56 20.31 3.23
C VAL A 17 6.01 19.12 2.38
N THR A 18 6.49 19.41 1.18
CA THR A 18 7.09 18.40 0.31
C THR A 18 8.55 18.18 0.73
N VAL A 19 8.82 17.08 1.44
CA VAL A 19 10.19 16.67 1.78
C VAL A 19 10.74 15.82 0.63
N ARG A 20 11.73 16.36 -0.10
CA ARG A 20 12.52 15.55 -1.03
C ARG A 20 13.57 14.77 -0.26
N MET A 21 13.50 13.44 -0.32
CA MET A 21 14.52 12.55 0.22
C MET A 21 15.19 11.81 -0.93
N ASP A 22 16.51 11.96 -1.03
CA ASP A 22 17.31 11.17 -1.96
C ASP A 22 17.68 9.85 -1.28
N LEU A 23 16.95 8.78 -1.60
CA LEU A 23 17.21 7.43 -1.10
C LEU A 23 17.85 6.59 -2.21
N SER A 24 19.04 6.06 -1.94
CA SER A 24 19.68 5.14 -2.89
C SER A 24 19.09 3.74 -2.75
N PRO A 25 18.97 2.97 -3.86
CA PRO A 25 18.53 1.58 -3.80
C PRO A 25 19.40 0.72 -2.85
N ALA A 26 20.70 0.99 -2.78
CA ALA A 26 21.62 0.30 -1.89
C ALA A 26 21.26 0.47 -0.40
N VAL A 27 20.82 1.67 0.00
CA VAL A 27 20.37 1.92 1.38
C VAL A 27 19.11 1.09 1.69
N ILE A 28 18.15 1.06 0.77
CA ILE A 28 16.91 0.27 0.92
C ILE A 28 17.24 -1.22 1.04
N ILE A 29 18.09 -1.76 0.15
CA ILE A 29 18.51 -3.16 0.19
C ILE A 29 19.19 -3.48 1.53
N SER A 30 20.09 -2.62 1.99
CA SER A 30 20.79 -2.81 3.26
C SER A 30 19.84 -2.80 4.46
N ALA A 31 18.78 -1.98 4.41
CA ALA A 31 17.77 -1.92 5.47
C ALA A 31 16.96 -3.23 5.52
N VAL A 32 16.50 -3.73 4.36
CA VAL A 32 15.77 -5.00 4.25
C VAL A 32 16.63 -6.18 4.72
N GLN A 33 17.93 -6.18 4.39
CA GLN A 33 18.86 -7.23 4.84
C GLN A 33 19.04 -7.26 6.36
N ARG A 34 18.99 -6.10 7.02
CA ARG A 34 19.12 -5.98 8.49
C ARG A 34 17.85 -6.32 9.26
N MET A 35 16.72 -6.49 8.58
CA MET A 35 15.47 -6.90 9.23
C MET A 35 15.59 -8.32 9.82
N LYS A 36 14.83 -8.57 10.89
CA LYS A 36 14.64 -9.93 11.39
C LYS A 36 13.97 -10.77 10.30
N LYS A 37 14.23 -12.08 10.33
CA LYS A 37 13.71 -13.01 9.30
C LYS A 37 12.19 -12.90 9.14
N ALA A 38 11.44 -12.93 10.25
CA ALA A 38 9.98 -12.84 10.23
C ALA A 38 9.49 -11.52 9.60
N ASP A 39 10.06 -10.38 10.01
CA ASP A 39 9.69 -9.06 9.48
C ASP A 39 9.99 -8.96 7.97
N ARG A 40 11.11 -9.54 7.53
CA ARG A 40 11.47 -9.59 6.11
C ARG A 40 10.53 -10.46 5.29
N GLU A 41 10.08 -11.59 5.83
CA GLU A 41 9.11 -12.48 5.16
C GLU A 41 7.77 -11.76 4.95
N VAL A 42 7.25 -11.11 5.99
CA VAL A 42 6.02 -10.30 5.88
C VAL A 42 6.20 -9.18 4.85
N PHE A 43 7.31 -8.44 4.90
CA PHE A 43 7.61 -7.38 3.94
C PHE A 43 7.65 -7.89 2.49
N LEU A 44 8.29 -9.04 2.25
CA LEU A 44 8.37 -9.63 0.91
C LEU A 44 6.99 -10.09 0.41
N GLU A 45 6.16 -10.67 1.28
CA GLU A 45 4.79 -11.03 0.93
C GLU A 45 3.96 -9.81 0.55
N GLU A 46 4.05 -8.73 1.33
CA GLU A 46 3.37 -7.46 1.02
C GLU A 46 3.88 -6.84 -0.28
N LEU A 47 5.20 -6.84 -0.50
CA LEU A 47 5.81 -6.33 -1.73
C LEU A 47 5.36 -7.15 -2.95
N LEU A 48 5.35 -8.48 -2.85
CA LEU A 48 4.87 -9.36 -3.91
C LEU A 48 3.41 -9.11 -4.22
N ALA A 49 2.57 -8.95 -3.20
CA ALA A 49 1.17 -8.60 -3.36
C ALA A 49 1.00 -7.23 -4.04
N ALA A 50 1.73 -6.21 -3.60
CA ALA A 50 1.69 -4.88 -4.19
C ALA A 50 2.19 -4.86 -5.65
N SER A 51 3.21 -5.67 -5.97
CA SER A 51 3.76 -5.79 -7.32
C SER A 51 2.83 -6.52 -8.29
N SER A 52 1.75 -7.15 -7.80
CA SER A 52 0.74 -7.82 -8.61
C SER A 52 -0.65 -7.20 -8.40
N PRO A 53 -0.94 -6.03 -9.01
CA PRO A 53 -2.23 -5.35 -8.88
C PRO A 53 -3.42 -6.24 -9.28
N ARG A 54 -3.23 -7.09 -10.29
CA ARG A 54 -4.26 -8.03 -10.77
C ARG A 54 -4.59 -9.11 -9.73
N TYR A 55 -3.59 -9.59 -9.00
CA TYR A 55 -3.79 -10.57 -7.93
C TYR A 55 -4.59 -9.96 -6.76
N LEU A 56 -4.24 -8.73 -6.35
CA LEU A 56 -4.99 -8.00 -5.34
C LEU A 56 -6.43 -7.69 -5.77
N ALA A 57 -6.65 -7.36 -7.05
CA ALA A 57 -7.98 -7.16 -7.59
C ALA A 57 -8.84 -8.44 -7.48
N GLY A 58 -8.28 -9.60 -7.83
CA GLY A 58 -8.96 -10.89 -7.68
C GLY A 58 -9.32 -11.23 -6.22
N ILE A 59 -8.41 -10.97 -5.27
CA ILE A 59 -8.69 -11.16 -3.83
C ILE A 59 -9.85 -10.25 -3.37
N ARG A 60 -9.83 -8.98 -3.77
CA ARG A 60 -10.89 -8.02 -3.42
C ARG A 60 -12.23 -8.46 -3.99
N GLU A 61 -12.25 -8.89 -5.25
CA GLU A 61 -13.46 -9.41 -5.90
C GLU A 61 -13.98 -10.65 -5.17
N ALA A 62 -13.13 -11.62 -4.86
CA ALA A 62 -13.53 -12.84 -4.15
C ALA A 62 -14.14 -12.54 -2.79
N ARG A 63 -13.54 -11.61 -2.02
CA ARG A 63 -14.09 -11.16 -0.72
C ARG A 63 -15.46 -10.48 -0.88
N ALA A 64 -15.62 -9.63 -1.89
CA ALA A 64 -16.90 -8.98 -2.17
C ALA A 64 -17.99 -10.00 -2.55
N GLN A 65 -17.67 -10.99 -3.40
CA GLN A 65 -18.59 -12.05 -3.77
C GLN A 65 -18.99 -12.92 -2.57
N TYR A 66 -18.04 -13.24 -1.68
CA TYR A 66 -18.33 -13.95 -0.43
C TYR A 66 -19.23 -13.15 0.50
N ALA A 67 -18.93 -11.86 0.73
CA ALA A 67 -19.73 -10.97 1.56
C ALA A 67 -21.16 -10.80 1.03
N ALA A 68 -21.33 -10.84 -0.30
CA ALA A 68 -22.64 -10.83 -0.96
C ALA A 68 -23.37 -12.20 -0.92
N GLY A 69 -22.79 -13.22 -0.29
CA GLY A 69 -23.37 -14.57 -0.22
C GLY A 69 -23.42 -15.31 -1.57
N LYS A 70 -22.64 -14.86 -2.55
CA LYS A 70 -22.65 -15.43 -3.90
C LYS A 70 -22.06 -16.83 -3.87
N LYS A 71 -22.80 -17.79 -4.42
CA LYS A 71 -22.38 -19.20 -4.53
C LYS A 71 -22.33 -19.62 -5.99
N HIS A 72 -21.39 -20.48 -6.32
CA HIS A 72 -21.23 -21.08 -7.64
C HIS A 72 -21.27 -22.60 -7.49
N SER A 73 -21.99 -23.30 -8.38
CA SER A 73 -22.00 -24.76 -8.41
C SER A 73 -20.67 -25.31 -8.94
N HIS A 74 -20.37 -26.56 -8.61
CA HIS A 74 -19.18 -27.25 -9.10
C HIS A 74 -19.17 -27.31 -10.63
N GLU A 75 -20.28 -27.71 -11.26
CA GLU A 75 -20.35 -27.80 -12.72
C GLU A 75 -20.14 -26.44 -13.41
N ARG A 76 -20.59 -25.35 -12.79
CA ARG A 76 -20.41 -24.00 -13.33
C ARG A 76 -18.95 -23.56 -13.33
N LEU A 77 -18.17 -23.96 -12.32
CA LEU A 77 -16.78 -23.53 -12.18
C LEU A 77 -15.79 -24.46 -12.87
N PHE A 78 -16.07 -25.76 -12.86
CA PHE A 78 -15.12 -26.79 -13.27
C PHE A 78 -15.59 -27.61 -14.48
N GLY A 79 -16.81 -27.38 -14.97
CA GLY A 79 -17.43 -28.17 -16.03
C GLY A 79 -18.09 -29.44 -15.49
N ALA A 80 -18.83 -30.14 -16.36
CA ALA A 80 -19.35 -31.46 -16.03
C ALA A 80 -18.16 -32.43 -15.87
N PRO A 81 -18.23 -33.40 -14.93
CA PRO A 81 -17.24 -34.46 -14.87
C PRO A 81 -17.18 -35.15 -16.24
N SER A 82 -15.99 -35.20 -16.83
CA SER A 82 -15.74 -36.03 -18.01
C SER A 82 -15.87 -37.49 -17.58
N ILE A 83 -17.02 -38.10 -17.91
CA ILE A 83 -17.25 -39.55 -17.77
C ILE A 83 -16.87 -40.21 -19.09
#